data_AF-A0A3M1JCU9-F1
#
_entry.id   AF-A0A3M1JCU9-F1
#
_cell.length_a   1.000
_cell.length_b   1.000
_cell.length_c   1.000
_cell.angle_alpha   90.00
_cell.angle_beta   90.00
_cell.angle_gamma   90.00
#
_symmetry.space_group_name_H-M   'P 1'
#
loop_
_entity.id
_entity.type
_entity.pdbx_description
1 polymer ?
#
loop_
_entity_poly.entity_id
_entity_poly.type
_entity_poly.pdbx_seq_one_letter_code
_entity_poly.pdbx_strand_id
1 'polypeptide(L)'
;MRITCTVTNDLSHDQRMIRICSSLQAAGHEVCLVGRRLPHSPALVPRSFRQHRLPCWFRRGKLFYLEFQLRLLIYLLRHPPEVINAIDLDTLLPAYLLSRWRQIP
;
A
#
# COMPACT_ATOMS: atom_id res chain seq x y z
N MET A 1 -16.89 1.60 1.35
CA MET A 1 -15.85 1.21 0.39
C MET A 1 -14.49 1.19 1.06
N ARG A 2 -13.84 0.02 1.04
CA ARG A 2 -12.46 -0.17 1.47
C ARG A 2 -11.51 0.08 0.32
N ILE A 3 -10.71 1.14 0.44
CA ILE A 3 -9.74 1.55 -0.56
C ILE A 3 -8.35 1.25 -0.02
N THR A 4 -7.59 0.42 -0.72
CA THR A 4 -6.18 0.18 -0.37
C THR A 4 -5.29 0.92 -1.35
N CYS A 5 -4.52 1.87 -0.83
CA CYS A 5 -3.49 2.59 -1.56
C CYS A 5 -2.14 1.91 -1.30
N THR A 6 -1.40 1.58 -2.36
CA THR A 6 -0.12 0.86 -2.24
C THR A 6 1.04 1.73 -2.76
N VAL A 7 2.08 1.86 -1.93
CA VAL A 7 3.32 2.57 -2.27
C VAL A 7 4.55 1.73 -1.93
N THR A 8 5.62 1.87 -2.70
CA THR A 8 6.94 1.27 -2.43
C THR A 8 7.81 2.16 -1.55
N ASN A 9 7.40 3.42 -1.38
CA ASN A 9 8.12 4.45 -0.62
C ASN A 9 7.80 4.43 0.88
N ASP A 10 8.57 5.22 1.63
CA ASP A 10 8.29 5.44 3.04
C ASP A 10 7.05 6.32 3.23
N LEU A 11 6.12 5.86 4.07
CA LEU A 11 4.87 6.54 4.35
C LEU A 11 5.03 7.91 5.02
N SER A 12 6.20 8.16 5.64
CA SER A 12 6.37 9.29 6.55
C SER A 12 6.54 10.64 5.84
N HIS A 13 6.97 10.62 4.57
CA HIS A 13 7.29 11.84 3.81
C HIS A 13 6.33 12.11 2.64
N ASP A 14 5.40 11.18 2.36
CA ASP A 14 4.56 11.29 1.18
C ASP A 14 3.33 12.18 1.41
N GLN A 15 3.53 13.51 1.34
CA GLN A 15 2.45 14.50 1.47
C GLN A 15 1.37 14.36 0.39
N ARG A 16 1.70 13.79 -0.77
CA ARG A 16 0.73 13.54 -1.85
C ARG A 16 -0.24 12.45 -1.39
N MET A 17 0.28 11.33 -0.90
CA MET A 17 -0.56 10.23 -0.40
C MET A 17 -1.37 10.62 0.83
N ILE A 18 -0.78 11.38 1.76
CA ILE A 18 -1.51 11.87 2.93
C ILE A 18 -2.73 12.69 2.50
N ARG A 19 -2.59 13.59 1.51
CA ARG A 19 -3.71 14.39 0.99
C ARG A 19 -4.78 13.51 0.36
N ILE A 20 -4.40 12.59 -0.54
CA ILE A 20 -5.33 11.69 -1.22
C ILE A 20 -6.09 10.82 -0.20
N CYS A 21 -5.37 10.17 0.72
CA CYS A 21 -5.99 9.31 1.73
C CYS A 21 -6.89 10.10 2.68
N SER A 22 -6.50 11.33 3.06
CA SER A 22 -7.33 12.20 3.90
C SER A 22 -8.61 12.63 3.19
N SER A 23 -8.55 12.99 1.90
CA SER A 23 -9.73 13.35 1.11
C SER A 23 -10.68 12.17 0.92
N LEU A 24 -10.14 10.99 0.59
CA LEU A 24 -10.94 9.77 0.45
C LEU A 24 -11.63 9.39 1.77
N GLN A 25 -10.93 9.57 2.89
CA GLN A 25 -11.53 9.30 4.18
C GLN A 25 -12.55 10.36 4.61
N ALA A 26 -12.30 11.63 4.29
CA ALA A 26 -13.27 12.71 4.50
C ALA A 26 -14.56 12.48 3.70
N ALA A 27 -14.47 11.80 2.56
CA ALA A 27 -15.62 11.33 1.78
C ALA A 27 -16.34 10.11 2.41
N GLY A 28 -15.88 9.59 3.56
CA GLY A 28 -16.51 8.48 4.28
C GLY A 28 -15.99 7.09 3.88
N HIS A 29 -14.88 7.00 3.15
CA HIS A 29 -14.29 5.71 2.77
C HIS A 29 -13.29 5.19 3.81
N GLU A 30 -13.20 3.86 3.94
CA GLU A 30 -12.17 3.21 4.76
C GLU A 30 -10.88 3.11 3.96
N VAL A 31 -9.93 4.00 4.22
CA VAL A 31 -8.66 4.05 3.50
C VAL A 31 -7.57 3.30 4.28
N CYS A 32 -6.87 2.41 3.58
CA CYS A 32 -5.68 1.73 4.07
C CYS A 32 -4.49 2.06 3.17
N LEU A 33 -3.48 2.71 3.74
CA LEU A 33 -2.24 3.04 3.06
C LEU A 33 -1.18 1.99 3.41
N VAL A 34 -0.78 1.20 2.41
CA VAL A 34 0.22 0.14 2.53
C VAL A 34 1.53 0.63 1.93
N GLY A 35 2.57 0.70 2.75
CA GLY A 35 3.91 1.12 2.34
C GLY A 35 4.99 0.13 2.71
N ARG A 36 6.23 0.49 2.40
CA ARG A 36 7.42 -0.25 2.84
C ARG A 36 7.84 0.18 4.25
N ARG A 37 8.31 -0.78 5.06
CA ARG A 37 9.05 -0.47 6.30
C ARG A 37 10.54 -0.29 6.00
N LEU A 38 11.08 0.90 6.26
CA LEU A 38 12.51 1.14 6.26
C LEU A 38 13.08 1.11 7.71
N PRO A 39 14.39 0.88 7.88
CA PRO A 39 15.01 0.74 9.20
C PRO A 39 15.02 2.04 10.00
N HIS A 40 15.10 3.17 9.29
CA HIS A 40 15.08 4.53 9.84
C HIS A 40 13.73 5.22 9.61
N SER A 41 12.67 4.46 9.29
CA SER A 41 11.34 5.06 9.18
C SER A 41 10.96 5.65 10.54
N PRO A 42 10.62 6.95 10.62
CA PRO A 42 10.12 7.51 11.87
C PRO A 42 8.82 6.80 12.27
N ALA A 43 8.47 6.92 13.56
CA ALA A 43 7.23 6.39 14.09
C ALA A 43 6.06 6.85 13.22
N LEU A 44 5.14 5.93 12.94
CA LEU A 44 3.93 6.24 12.20
C LEU A 44 3.17 7.33 12.97
N VAL A 45 3.00 8.49 12.35
CA VAL A 45 2.13 9.52 12.90
C VAL A 45 0.71 8.97 12.85
N PRO A 46 -0.04 8.96 13.97
CA PRO A 46 -1.44 8.57 13.94
C PRO A 46 -2.19 9.50 12.99
N ARG A 47 -2.77 8.92 11.96
CA ARG A 47 -3.63 9.62 11.00
C ARG A 47 -5.01 9.02 11.07
N SER A 48 -5.98 9.74 10.52
CA SER A 48 -7.35 9.26 10.43
C SER A 48 -7.43 7.91 9.70
N PHE A 49 -6.55 7.66 8.72
CA PHE A 49 -6.57 6.44 7.89
C PHE A 49 -5.62 5.37 8.43
N ARG A 50 -5.91 4.10 8.10
CA ARG A 50 -5.05 2.98 8.49
C ARG A 50 -3.75 3.03 7.70
N GLN A 51 -2.63 2.83 8.39
CA GLN A 51 -1.32 2.75 7.77
C GLN A 51 -0.72 1.38 8.08
N HIS A 52 -0.28 0.67 7.04
CA HIS A 52 0.37 -0.62 7.17
C HIS A 52 1.74 -0.57 6.50
N ARG A 53 2.78 -1.06 7.19
CA ARG A 53 4.14 -1.11 6.64
C ARG A 53 4.55 -2.57 6.47
N LEU A 54 4.82 -2.98 5.23
CA LEU A 54 5.30 -4.32 4.93
C LEU A 54 6.77 -4.46 5.35
N PRO A 55 7.10 -5.41 6.23
CA PRO A 55 8.49 -5.69 6.56
C PRO A 55 9.16 -6.37 5.36
N CYS A 56 10.26 -5.79 4.88
CA CYS A 56 11.09 -6.38 3.83
C CYS A 56 12.45 -6.74 4.43
N TRP A 57 12.93 -7.94 4.19
CA TRP A 57 14.25 -8.37 4.63
C TRP A 57 15.32 -7.89 3.65
N PHE A 58 15.07 -8.02 2.35
CA PHE A 58 15.95 -7.51 1.32
C PHE A 58 15.78 -5.99 1.20
N ARG A 59 16.90 -5.27 1.17
CA ARG A 59 16.88 -3.79 1.13
C ARG A 59 17.21 -3.21 -0.24
N ARG A 60 17.96 -3.96 -1.05
CA ARG A 60 18.50 -3.54 -2.36
C ARG A 60 18.49 -4.72 -3.34
N GLY A 61 18.40 -4.39 -4.63
CA GLY A 61 18.49 -5.36 -5.72
C GLY A 61 17.14 -5.96 -6.14
N LYS A 62 17.20 -6.89 -7.11
CA LYS A 62 16.03 -7.53 -7.73
C LYS A 62 15.20 -8.36 -6.73
N LEU A 63 15.87 -9.00 -5.76
CA LEU A 63 15.23 -9.81 -4.72
C LEU A 63 14.31 -8.98 -3.81
N PHE A 64 14.65 -7.71 -3.56
CA PHE A 64 13.78 -6.80 -2.81
C PHE A 64 12.46 -6.57 -3.54
N TYR A 65 12.51 -6.26 -4.84
CA TYR A 65 11.29 -6.04 -5.62
C TYR A 65 10.41 -7.28 -5.67
N LEU A 66 11.02 -8.47 -5.80
CA LEU A 66 10.29 -9.73 -5.80
C LEU A 66 9.64 -10.02 -4.43
N GLU A 67 10.41 -9.89 -3.34
CA GLU A 67 9.89 -10.06 -1.97
C GLU A 67 8.75 -9.09 -1.69
N PHE A 68 8.92 -7.82 -2.04
CA PHE A 68 7.93 -6.79 -1.82
C PHE A 68 6.64 -7.06 -2.60
N GLN A 69 6.75 -7.39 -3.91
CA GLN A 69 5.59 -7.74 -4.73
C GLN A 69 4.84 -8.97 -4.19
N LEU A 70 5.57 -10.02 -3.79
CA LEU A 70 4.98 -11.23 -3.21
C LEU A 70 4.29 -10.95 -1.87
N ARG A 71 4.94 -10.21 -0.97
CA ARG A 71 4.35 -9.83 0.33
C ARG A 71 3.13 -8.94 0.15
N LEU A 72 3.19 -7.99 -0.78
CA LEU A 72 2.07 -7.11 -1.10
C LEU A 72 0.89 -7.93 -1.66
N LEU A 73 1.16 -8.85 -2.59
CA LEU A 73 0.14 -9.75 -3.11
C LEU A 73 -0.51 -10.58 -2.00
N ILE A 74 0.28 -11.23 -1.14
CA ILE A 74 -0.23 -12.03 -0.02
C ILE A 74 -1.06 -11.16 0.95
N TYR A 75 -0.62 -9.94 1.24
CA TYR A 75 -1.36 -9.00 2.09
C TYR A 75 -2.71 -8.64 1.46
N LEU A 76 -2.71 -8.26 0.19
CA LEU A 76 -3.91 -7.92 -0.56
C LEU A 76 -4.88 -9.11 -0.67
N LEU A 77 -4.36 -10.34 -0.78
CA LEU A 77 -5.17 -11.56 -0.77
C LEU A 77 -5.86 -11.83 0.57
N ARG A 78 -5.16 -11.56 1.68
CA ARG A 78 -5.69 -11.71 3.05
C ARG A 78 -6.65 -10.58 3.42
N HIS A 79 -6.43 -9.39 2.88
CA HIS A 79 -7.23 -8.20 3.11
C HIS A 79 -7.73 -7.63 1.78
N PRO A 80 -8.71 -8.29 1.13
CA PRO A 80 -9.22 -7.84 -0.15
C PRO A 80 -9.91 -6.48 0.01
N PRO A 81 -9.41 -5.42 -0.66
CA PRO A 81 -10.12 -4.16 -0.74
C PRO A 81 -11.22 -4.23 -1.81
N GLU A 82 -12.11 -3.25 -1.76
CA GLU A 82 -13.09 -3.02 -2.84
C GLU A 82 -12.45 -2.26 -4.00
N VAL A 83 -11.46 -1.40 -3.72
CA VAL A 83 -10.72 -0.62 -4.71
C VAL A 83 -9.22 -0.67 -4.40
N ILE A 84 -8.39 -0.95 -5.41
CA ILE A 84 -6.92 -0.88 -5.27
C ILE A 84 -6.39 0.32 -6.02
N ASN A 85 -5.72 1.22 -5.30
CA ASN A 85 -4.99 2.32 -5.92
C ASN A 85 -3.48 2.03 -5.88
N ALA A 86 -2.96 1.51 -6.99
CA ALA A 86 -1.53 1.25 -7.17
C ALA A 86 -0.83 2.53 -7.65
N ILE A 87 0.00 3.13 -6.80
CA ILE A 87 0.65 4.40 -7.12
C ILE A 87 1.98 4.18 -7.84
N ASP A 88 2.69 3.10 -7.51
CA ASP A 88 3.98 2.78 -8.11
C ASP A 88 3.85 1.68 -9.16
N LEU A 89 4.64 1.77 -10.23
CA LEU A 89 4.66 0.77 -11.30
C LEU A 89 4.97 -0.64 -10.74
N ASP A 90 5.86 -0.71 -9.75
CA ASP A 90 6.23 -1.98 -9.10
C ASP A 90 5.11 -2.58 -8.23
N THR A 91 4.08 -1.79 -7.90
CA THR A 91 2.87 -2.25 -7.18
C THR A 91 1.72 -2.61 -8.11
N LEU A 92 1.83 -2.25 -9.40
CA LEU A 92 0.77 -2.48 -10.38
C LEU A 92 0.58 -3.97 -10.67
N LEU A 93 1.65 -4.75 -10.73
CA LEU A 93 1.58 -6.18 -11.04
C LEU A 93 0.76 -6.97 -10.00
N PRO A 94 1.04 -6.87 -8.69
CA PRO A 94 0.21 -7.54 -7.68
C PRO A 94 -1.21 -6.95 -7.60
N ALA A 95 -1.38 -5.65 -7.81
CA ALA A 95 -2.70 -5.01 -7.85
C ALA A 95 -3.55 -5.53 -9.01
N TYR A 96 -2.98 -5.59 -10.21
CA TYR A 96 -3.63 -6.08 -11.43
C TYR A 96 -3.97 -7.56 -11.33
N LEU A 97 -3.07 -8.38 -10.78
CA LEU A 97 -3.33 -9.79 -10.57
C LEU A 97 -4.52 -10.00 -9.63
N LEU A 98 -4.59 -9.21 -8.54
CA LEU A 98 -5.73 -9.27 -7.63
C LEU A 98 -7.01 -8.73 -8.26
N SER A 99 -6.94 -7.60 -8.97
CA SER A 99 -8.04 -6.99 -9.72
C SER A 99 -8.64 -7.99 -10.69
N ARG A 100 -7.81 -8.67 -11.48
CA ARG A 100 -8.25 -9.70 -12.42
C ARG A 100 -8.84 -10.91 -11.70
N TRP A 101 -8.29 -11.30 -10.56
CA TRP A 101 -8.77 -12.49 -9.84
C TRP A 101 -10.08 -12.25 -9.08
N ARG A 102 -10.29 -11.04 -8.54
CA ARG A 102 -11.49 -10.69 -7.74
C ARG A 102 -12.46 -9.74 -8.45
N GLN A 103 -12.19 -9.38 -9.71
CA GLN A 103 -12.97 -8.40 -10.49
C GLN A 103 -13.19 -7.06 -9.77
N ILE A 104 -12.18 -6.62 -9.02
CA ILE A 104 -12.19 -5.33 -8.31
C ILE A 104 -11.48 -4.25 -9.14
N PRO A 105 -11.99 -3.01 -9.13
CA PRO A 105 -11.38 -1.88 -9.84
C PRO A 105 -10.06 -1.41 -9.23
#